data_AF-A0A510GBR4-F1
#
_entry.id   AF-A0A510GBR4-F1
#
_cell.length_a   1.000
_cell.length_b   1.000
_cell.length_c   1.000
_cell.angle_alpha   90.00
_cell.angle_beta   90.00
_cell.angle_gamma   90.00
#
_symmetry.space_group_name_H-M   'P 1'
#
loop_
_entity.id
_entity.type
_entity.pdbx_description
1 polymer ?
#
loop_
_entity_poly.entity_id
_entity_poly.type
_entity_poly.pdbx_seq_one_letter_code
_entity_poly.pdbx_strand_id
1 'polypeptide(L)' 'MPKVVMDIWQKIWKMDAAMLEGERAYIADFEIYDERSSDLHNAVVDIYIGIKNT' A
#
# COMPACT_ATOMS: atom_id res chain seq x y z
N MET A 1 -14.83 4.74 -0.28
CA MET A 1 -13.36 4.72 -0.21
C MET A 1 -12.74 3.94 0.94
N PRO A 2 -13.32 3.73 2.14
CA PRO A 2 -12.56 3.05 3.22
C PRO A 2 -12.28 1.57 2.94
N LYS A 3 -13.12 0.89 2.14
CA LYS A 3 -12.97 -0.55 1.88
C LYS A 3 -11.78 -0.91 0.99
N VAL A 4 -11.53 -0.17 -0.09
CA VAL A 4 -10.44 -0.49 -1.03
C VAL A 4 -9.08 -0.43 -0.34
N VAL A 5 -8.84 0.61 0.47
CA VAL A 5 -7.60 0.83 1.22
C VAL A 5 -7.39 -0.29 2.25
N MET A 6 -8.44 -0.64 3.01
CA MET A 6 -8.39 -1.72 3.98
C MET A 6 -8.07 -3.07 3.32
N ASP A 7 -8.70 -3.37 2.18
CA ASP A 7 -8.47 -4.62 1.45
C ASP A 7 -7.03 -4.68 0.90
N ILE A 8 -6.44 -3.55 0.47
CA ILE A 8 -5.05 -3.49 0.02
C ILE A 8 -4.09 -3.73 1.20
N TRP A 9 -4.30 -3.08 2.34
CA TRP A 9 -3.45 -3.29 3.53
C TRP A 9 -3.48 -4.72 4.03
N GLN A 10 -4.65 -5.34 4.07
CA GLN A 10 -4.77 -6.76 4.43
C GLN A 10 -4.00 -7.68 3.50
N LYS A 11 -3.83 -7.33 2.22
CA LYS A 11 -2.98 -8.06 1.28
C LYS A 11 -1.51 -7.80 1.59
N ILE A 12 -1.11 -6.53 1.71
CA ILE A 12 0.27 -6.12 1.99
C ILE A 12 0.80 -6.80 3.26
N TRP A 13 0.01 -6.85 4.33
CA TRP A 13 0.42 -7.49 5.59
C TRP A 13 0.61 -9.00 5.51
N LYS A 14 0.11 -9.64 4.44
CA LYS A 14 0.31 -11.07 4.17
C LYS A 14 1.46 -11.33 3.20
N MET A 15 2.04 -10.29 2.58
CA MET A 15 3.18 -10.42 1.69
C MET A 15 4.46 -10.65 2.50
N ASP A 16 5.35 -11.47 1.97
CA ASP A 16 6.68 -11.70 2.54
C ASP A 16 7.74 -10.78 1.92
N ALA A 17 8.97 -10.87 2.42
CA ALA A 17 10.07 -10.05 1.94
C ALA A 17 10.43 -10.30 0.47
N ALA A 18 10.19 -11.51 -0.07
CA ALA A 18 10.46 -11.78 -1.48
C ALA A 18 9.42 -11.08 -2.37
N MET A 19 8.15 -11.06 -1.96
CA MET A 19 7.07 -10.36 -2.66
C MET A 19 7.18 -8.83 -2.58
N LEU A 20 7.81 -8.32 -1.51
CA LEU A 20 8.04 -6.89 -1.29
C LEU A 20 9.43 -6.42 -1.74
N GLU A 21 10.22 -7.31 -2.34
CA GLU A 21 11.60 -7.05 -2.77
C GLU A 21 12.52 -6.55 -1.65
N GLY A 22 12.21 -6.92 -0.40
CA GLY A 22 13.01 -6.62 0.77
C GLY A 22 12.22 -6.68 2.08
N GLU A 23 12.96 -6.56 3.19
CA GLU A 23 12.39 -6.53 4.53
C GLU A 23 11.73 -5.17 4.82
N ARG A 24 10.55 -5.19 5.45
CA ARG A 24 9.83 -3.99 5.87
C ARG A 24 10.68 -3.14 6.82
N ALA A 25 10.79 -1.85 6.54
CA ALA A 25 11.48 -0.88 7.39
C ALA A 25 10.62 -0.42 8.56
N TYR A 26 9.29 -0.34 8.37
CA TYR A 26 8.33 0.18 9.36
C TYR A 26 8.67 1.60 9.89
N ILE A 27 9.36 2.41 9.08
CA ILE A 27 9.68 3.81 9.40
C ILE A 27 8.54 4.72 8.96
N ALA A 28 8.11 4.56 7.71
CA ALA A 28 7.01 5.31 7.12
C ALA A 28 6.39 4.49 6.00
N ASP A 29 5.07 4.41 6.02
CA ASP A 29 4.26 3.97 4.90
C ASP A 29 3.14 4.99 4.71
N PHE A 30 2.74 5.23 3.47
CA PHE A 30 1.71 6.23 3.17
C PHE A 30 0.96 5.92 1.89
N GLU A 31 -0.21 6.54 1.80
CA GLU A 31 -1.14 6.43 0.68
C GLU A 31 -1.18 7.77 -0.05
N ILE A 32 -1.11 7.75 -1.38
CA ILE A 32 -1.35 8.93 -2.20
C ILE A 32 -2.72 8.81 -2.85
N TYR A 33 -3.55 9.81 -2.60
CA TYR A 33 -4.89 9.96 -3.16
C TYR A 33 -4.90 11.15 -4.12
N ASP A 34 -5.08 10.86 -5.41
CA ASP A 34 -5.24 11.88 -6.45
C ASP A 34 -6.63 11.78 -7.09
N GLU A 35 -6.85 12.43 -8.24
CA GLU A 35 -8.13 12.41 -8.95
C GLU A 35 -8.66 10.99 -9.24
N ARG A 36 -7.77 10.01 -9.41
CA ARG A 36 -8.12 8.60 -9.70
C ARG A 36 -8.75 7.90 -8.50
N SER A 37 -8.59 8.45 -7.30
CA SER A 37 -9.22 7.94 -6.09
C SER A 37 -10.71 8.35 -5.98
N SER A 38 -11.15 9.33 -6.78
CA SER A 38 -12.49 9.91 -6.66
C SER A 38 -13.62 8.97 -7.12
N ASP A 39 -13.35 8.06 -8.06
CA ASP A 39 -14.33 7.06 -8.51
C ASP A 39 -14.42 5.93 -7.48
N LEU A 40 -15.50 5.90 -6.68
CA LEU A 40 -15.70 4.89 -5.64
C LEU A 40 -15.78 3.44 -6.15
N HIS A 41 -16.08 3.23 -7.45
CA HIS A 41 -16.18 1.91 -8.06
C HIS A 41 -14.84 1.44 -8.66
N ASN A 42 -14.00 2.38 -9.11
CA ASN A 42 -12.70 2.10 -9.74
C ASN A 42 -11.56 2.90 -9.09
N ALA A 43 -11.64 3.11 -7.78
CA ALA A 43 -10.68 3.95 -7.07
C ALA A 43 -9.27 3.37 -7.20
N VAL A 44 -8.33 4.21 -7.63
CA VAL A 44 -6.90 3.90 -7.64
C VAL A 44 -6.24 4.70 -6.51
N VAL A 45 -5.41 4.02 -5.73
CA VAL A 45 -4.63 4.59 -4.63
C VAL A 45 -3.23 4.00 -4.72
N ASP A 46 -2.22 4.86 -4.70
CA ASP A 46 -0.83 4.42 -4.66
C ASP A 46 -0.41 4.23 -3.20
N ILE A 47 0.23 3.10 -2.89
CA ILE A 47 0.75 2.81 -1.55
C ILE A 47 2.26 2.70 -1.62
N TYR A 48 2.93 3.51 -0.81
CA TYR A 48 4.37 3.48 -0.62
C TYR A 48 4.70 2.78 0.68
N ILE A 49 5.55 1.77 0.58
CA ILE A 49 5.98 0.93 1.70
C ILE A 49 7.47 1.16 1.92
N GLY A 50 7.87 1.42 3.16
CA GLY A 50 9.27 1.51 3.53
C GLY A 50 9.93 0.13 3.52
N ILE A 51 11.00 -0.03 2.74
CA ILE A 51 11.88 -1.20 2.71
C ILE A 51 13.24 -0.83 3.32
N LYS A 52 13.87 -1.77 4.03
CA LYS A 52 15.19 -1.54 4.63
C LYS A 52 16.24 -1.37 3.53
N ASN A 53 17.05 -0.32 3.62
CA ASN A 53 18.28 -0.22 2.85
C ASN A 53 19.35 -1.07 3.54
N THR A 54 19.94 -2.01 2.80
CA THR A 54 21.08 -2.83 3.22
C THR A 54 22.37 -2.02 3.32
#